data_AF-A0A9W4WTG3-F1
#
_entry.id   AF-A0A9W4WTG3-F1
#
_cell.length_a   1.000
_cell.length_b   1.000
_cell.length_c   1.000
_cell.angle_alpha   90.00
_cell.angle_beta   90.00
_cell.angle_gamma   90.00
#
_symmetry.space_group_name_H-M   'P 1'
#
loop_
_entity.id
_entity.type
_entity.pdbx_description
1 polymer ?
#
loop_
_entity_poly.entity_id
_entity_poly.type
_entity_poly.pdbx_seq_one_letter_code
_entity_poly.pdbx_strand_id
1 'polypeptide(L)' 'MTSRQETNRQAILQLWNQSIQKTRKIHQCTGISLTTVYNNLTKLCESGTIQHVKGSGRPKKIMANASRALAQF' A
#
# COMPACT_ATOMS: atom_id res chain seq x y z
N MET A 1 -3.99 -1.90 -16.62
CA MET A 1 -5.05 -2.49 -15.76
C MET A 1 -4.58 -2.40 -14.31
N THR A 2 -5.39 -1.85 -13.42
CA THR A 2 -5.13 -1.86 -11.97
C THR A 2 -5.38 -3.26 -11.41
N SER A 3 -4.55 -3.71 -10.46
CA SER A 3 -4.75 -5.03 -9.84
C SER A 3 -5.97 -5.01 -8.92
N ARG A 4 -6.60 -6.17 -8.69
CA ARG A 4 -7.76 -6.29 -7.79
C ARG A 4 -7.46 -5.71 -6.40
N GLN A 5 -6.25 -5.96 -5.88
CA GLN A 5 -5.83 -5.42 -4.58
C GLN A 5 -5.75 -3.89 -4.59
N GLU A 6 -5.28 -3.30 -5.68
CA GLU A 6 -5.19 -1.85 -5.82
C GLU A 6 -6.58 -1.21 -5.92
N THR A 7 -7.49 -1.81 -6.70
CA THR A 7 -8.90 -1.38 -6.77
C THR A 7 -9.55 -1.39 -5.38
N ASN A 8 -9.32 -2.46 -4.60
CA ASN A 8 -9.84 -2.55 -3.24
C ASN A 8 -9.31 -1.45 -2.32
N ARG A 9 -8.01 -1.13 -2.39
CA ARG A 9 -7.41 -0.04 -1.61
C ARG A 9 -8.01 1.30 -1.98
N GLN A 10 -8.17 1.56 -3.28
CA GLN A 10 -8.77 2.81 -3.77
C GLN A 10 -10.21 2.97 -3.29
N ALA A 11 -11.02 1.91 -3.34
CA ALA A 11 -12.39 1.93 -2.83
C ALA A 11 -12.45 2.23 -1.31
N ILE A 12 -11.57 1.60 -0.52
CA ILE A 12 -11.48 1.86 0.93
C ILE A 12 -11.03 3.31 1.18
N LEU A 13 -10.05 3.82 0.43
CA LEU A 13 -9.55 5.19 0.57
C LEU A 13 -10.64 6.23 0.24
N GLN A 14 -11.43 5.99 -0.80
CA GLN A 14 -12.56 6.84 -1.16
C GLN A 14 -13.60 6.91 -0.03
N LEU A 15 -13.96 5.75 0.55
CA LEU A 15 -14.90 5.68 1.67
C LEU A 15 -14.34 6.36 2.94
N TRP A 16 -13.04 6.20 3.19
CA TRP A 16 -12.35 6.89 4.28
C TRP A 16 -12.45 8.42 4.13
N ASN A 17 -12.19 8.94 2.94
CA ASN A 17 -12.28 10.36 2.63
C ASN A 17 -13.72 10.90 2.75
N GLN A 18 -14.73 10.04 2.55
CA GLN A 18 -16.15 10.34 2.81
C GLN A 18 -16.52 10.22 4.30
N SER A 19 -15.54 10.13 5.20
CA SER A 19 -15.74 9.95 6.65
C SER A 19 -16.45 8.64 7.04
N ILE A 20 -16.47 7.63 6.15
CA ILE A 20 -16.97 6.30 6.47
C ILE A 20 -15.82 5.47 7.00
N GLN A 21 -15.68 5.41 8.33
CA GLN A 21 -14.59 4.71 9.01
C GLN A 21 -15.00 3.38 9.67
N LYS A 22 -16.30 3.05 9.67
CA LYS A 22 -16.79 1.79 10.25
C LYS A 22 -16.48 0.62 9.33
N THR A 23 -15.62 -0.31 9.78
CA THR A 23 -15.19 -1.52 9.06
C THR A 23 -16.36 -2.31 8.47
N ARG A 24 -17.43 -2.52 9.26
CA ARG A 24 -18.63 -3.26 8.83
C ARG A 24 -19.36 -2.58 7.67
N LYS A 25 -19.46 -1.24 7.69
CA LYS A 25 -20.12 -0.46 6.65
C LYS A 25 -19.33 -0.52 5.35
N ILE A 26 -18.01 -0.40 5.42
CA ILE A 26 -17.13 -0.52 4.25
C ILE A 26 -17.23 -1.92 3.63
N HIS A 27 -17.22 -2.98 4.46
CA HIS A 27 -17.43 -4.35 3.98
C HIS A 27 -18.77 -4.52 3.25
N GLN A 28 -19.86 -3.98 3.80
CA GLN A 28 -21.18 -4.03 3.16
C GLN A 28 -21.22 -3.27 1.84
N CYS A 29 -20.55 -2.12 1.75
CA CYS A 29 -20.52 -1.31 0.53
C CYS A 29 -19.65 -1.91 -0.58
N THR A 30 -18.55 -2.60 -0.22
CA THR A 30 -17.51 -3.01 -1.18
C THR A 30 -17.43 -4.52 -1.42
N GLY A 31 -18.00 -5.33 -0.53
CA GLY A 31 -17.82 -6.79 -0.53
C GLY A 31 -16.41 -7.27 -0.15
N ILE A 32 -15.50 -6.36 0.22
CA ILE A 32 -14.13 -6.70 0.62
C ILE A 32 -14.16 -7.37 2.00
N SER A 33 -13.38 -8.43 2.21
CA SER A 33 -13.35 -9.14 3.50
C SER A 33 -13.05 -8.21 4.69
N LEU A 34 -13.73 -8.43 5.82
CA LEU A 34 -13.60 -7.60 7.03
C LEU A 34 -12.15 -7.46 7.49
N THR A 35 -11.37 -8.54 7.47
CA THR A 35 -9.95 -8.54 7.83
C THR A 35 -9.14 -7.60 6.93
N THR A 36 -9.41 -7.60 5.63
CA THR A 36 -8.71 -6.72 4.68
C THR A 36 -9.06 -5.26 4.93
N VAL A 37 -10.35 -4.97 5.17
CA VAL A 37 -10.79 -3.62 5.51
C VAL A 37 -10.12 -3.16 6.80
N TYR A 38 -10.14 -3.98 7.84
CA TYR A 38 -9.52 -3.69 9.13
C TYR A 38 -8.04 -3.35 8.98
N ASN A 39 -7.26 -4.21 8.33
CA ASN A 39 -5.82 -4.00 8.12
C ASN A 39 -5.52 -2.68 7.37
N ASN A 40 -6.33 -2.33 6.37
CA ASN A 40 -6.13 -1.09 5.61
C ASN A 40 -6.52 0.15 6.44
N LEU A 41 -7.57 0.07 7.25
CA LEU A 41 -7.95 1.15 8.17
C LEU A 41 -6.90 1.37 9.25
N THR A 42 -6.34 0.29 9.82
CA THR A 42 -5.23 0.38 10.77
C THR A 42 -4.04 1.13 10.16
N LYS A 43 -3.64 0.79 8.93
CA LYS A 43 -2.57 1.51 8.21
C LYS A 43 -2.88 2.99 7.97
N LEU A 44 -4.12 3.32 7.60
CA LEU A 44 -4.56 4.72 7.47
C LEU A 44 -4.44 5.49 8.78
N CYS A 45 -4.82 4.87 9.90
CA CYS A 45 -4.75 5.49 11.21
C CYS A 45 -3.29 5.72 11.65
N GLU A 46 -2.40 4.76 11.39
CA GLU A 46 -1.00 4.81 11.84
C GLU A 46 -0.12 5.71 10.97
N SER A 47 -0.28 5.61 9.65
CA SER A 47 0.66 6.20 8.68
C SER A 47 0.03 7.19 7.71
N GLY A 48 -1.30 7.35 7.74
CA GLY A 48 -2.03 8.17 6.77
C GLY A 48 -2.06 7.59 5.35
N THR A 49 -1.49 6.40 5.12
CA THR A 49 -1.39 5.79 3.78
C THR A 49 -1.74 4.30 3.80
N ILE A 50 -2.36 3.83 2.72
CA ILE A 50 -2.63 2.40 2.46
C ILE A 50 -1.63 1.83 1.43
N GLN A 51 -0.75 2.68 0.90
CA GLN A 51 0.16 2.25 -0.15
C GLN A 51 1.08 1.15 0.36
N HIS A 52 1.31 0.18 -0.52
CA HIS A 52 2.26 -0.87 -0.22
C HIS A 52 3.67 -0.28 -0.21
N VAL A 53 4.34 -0.34 0.94
CA VAL A 53 5.76 0.00 1.03
C VAL A 53 6.52 -0.94 0.10
N LYS A 54 7.17 -0.41 -0.93
CA LYS A 54 8.03 -1.25 -1.79
C LYS A 54 9.09 -1.89 -0.89
N GLY A 55 9.10 -3.22 -0.85
CA GLY A 55 10.12 -3.95 -0.11
C GLY A 55 11.51 -3.56 -0.61
N SER A 56 12.48 -3.50 0.30
CA SER A 56 13.90 -3.34 -0.04
C SER A 56 14.41 -4.45 -0.96
N GLY A 57 13.69 -5.59 -1.02
CA GLY A 57 13.92 -6.68 -1.98
C GLY A 57 15.39 -7.10 -2.04
N ARG A 58 15.78 -7.69 -3.16
CA ARG A 58 17.21 -7.80 -3.48
C ARG A 58 17.71 -6.38 -3.79
N PRO A 59 18.75 -5.87 -3.11
CA PRO A 59 19.40 -4.62 -3.50
C PRO A 59 19.72 -4.69 -5.00
N LYS A 60 19.30 -3.68 -5.75
CA LYS A 60 19.63 -3.62 -7.17
C LYS A 60 21.15 -3.63 -7.30
N LYS A 61 21.67 -4.45 -8.22
CA LYS A 61 23.11 -4.51 -8.50
C LYS A 61 23.61 -3.08 -8.70
N ILE A 62 24.70 -2.73 -8.01
CA ILE A 62 25.38 -1.45 -8.19
C ILE A 62 25.66 -1.31 -9.69
N MET A 63 25.26 -0.18 -10.28
CA MET A 63 25.51 0.05 -11.71
C MET A 63 27.02 0.08 -11.95
N ALA A 64 27.47 -0.43 -13.11
CA ALA A 64 28.90 -0.60 -13.41
C ALA A 64 29.73 0.68 -13.20
N ASN A 65 29.13 1.85 -13.40
CA ASN A 65 29.78 3.15 -13.17
C ASN A 65 30.09 3.39 -11.68
N ALA A 66 29.14 3.04 -10.79
CA ALA A 66 29.32 3.17 -9.35
C ALA A 66 30.30 2.11 -8.80
N SER A 67 30.33 0.91 -9.37
CA SER A 67 31.38 -0.09 -9.05
C SER A 67 32.77 0.38 -9.46
N ARG A 68 32.92 0.99 -10.64
CA ARG A 68 34.19 1.55 -11.12
C ARG A 68 34.69 2.69 -10.25
N ALA A 69 33.81 3.59 -9.82
CA ALA A 69 34.16 4.71 -8.95
C ALA A 69 34.68 4.24 -7.58
N LEU A 70 34.10 3.18 -7.02
CA LEU A 70 34.58 2.59 -5.75
C LEU A 70 35.93 1.86 -5.87
N ALA A 71 36.24 1.32 -7.05
CA ALA A 71 37.51 0.63 -7.29
C ALA A 71 38.70 1.57 -7.56
N GLN A 72 38.42 2.86 -7.79
CA GLN A 72 39.43 3.90 -8.06
C GLN A 72 39.90 4.64 -6.79
N PHE A 73 39.35 4.29 -5.63
CA PHE A 73 39.75 4.79 -4.31
C PHE A 73 40.66 3.77 -3.62
#